data_AF-A0A3B8QWL9-F1
#
_entry.id   AF-A0A3B8QWL9-F1
#
_cell.length_a   1.000
_cell.length_b   1.000
_cell.length_c   1.000
_cell.angle_alpha   90.00
_cell.angle_beta   90.00
_cell.angle_gamma   90.00
#
_symmetry.space_group_name_H-M   'P 1'
#
loop_
_entity.id
_entity.type
_entity.pdbx_description
1 polymer ?
#
loop_
_entity_poly.entity_id
_entity_poly.type
_entity_poly.pdbx_seq_one_letter_code
_entity_poly.pdbx_strand_id
1 'polypeptide(L)'
;EFRVHYAGFFDPGFGHDAAGGSGSRGVLEVRCHEAPFVLEHGQIVGRLIYERMSEQPNQLYGSTISSNYQGQSLKLSKHFKS
;
A
#
# COMPACT_ATOMS: atom_id res chain seq x y z
N GLU A 1 5.56 5.89 20.25
CA GLU A 1 5.63 4.76 19.27
C GLU A 1 5.16 5.20 17.87
N PHE A 2 5.82 4.79 16.79
CA PHE A 2 5.44 5.08 15.39
C PHE A 2 4.91 3.80 14.74
N ARG A 3 3.66 3.78 14.27
CA ARG A 3 3.09 2.63 13.55
C ARG A 3 2.64 3.04 12.16
N VAL A 4 3.13 2.29 11.18
CA VAL A 4 2.71 2.33 9.77
C VAL A 4 1.62 1.28 9.59
N HIS A 5 0.39 1.69 9.88
CA HIS A 5 -0.90 1.11 9.53
C HIS A 5 -1.34 -0.35 9.80
N TYR A 6 -2.68 -0.49 9.95
CA TYR A 6 -3.47 -1.67 10.35
C TYR A 6 -3.89 -2.59 9.19
N ALA A 7 -3.50 -2.31 7.95
CA ALA A 7 -3.64 -3.22 6.81
C ALA A 7 -2.23 -3.72 6.44
N GLY A 8 -1.82 -4.84 7.04
CA GLY A 8 -0.42 -5.28 7.07
C GLY A 8 0.10 -5.95 5.79
N PHE A 9 -0.73 -6.12 4.77
CA PHE A 9 -0.38 -6.90 3.59
C PHE A 9 -0.63 -6.14 2.29
N PHE A 10 0.30 -6.32 1.35
CA PHE A 10 0.11 -5.98 -0.05
C PHE A 10 -0.18 -7.28 -0.82
N ASP A 11 -1.30 -7.31 -1.53
CA ASP A 11 -1.72 -8.50 -2.27
C ASP A 11 -0.80 -8.78 -3.48
N PRO A 12 -0.59 -10.07 -3.85
CA PRO A 12 0.13 -10.43 -5.07
C PRO A 12 -0.45 -9.74 -6.31
N GLY A 13 0.41 -9.04 -7.06
CA GLY A 13 0.00 -8.23 -8.22
C GLY A 13 -0.07 -6.73 -7.97
N PHE A 14 0.02 -6.28 -6.71
CA PHE A 14 0.03 -4.84 -6.38
C PHE A 14 1.17 -4.11 -7.10
N GLY A 15 0.83 -3.19 -8.01
CA GLY A 15 1.79 -2.41 -8.78
C GLY A 15 2.66 -3.22 -9.74
N HIS A 16 2.38 -4.51 -9.96
CA HIS A 16 3.20 -5.38 -10.80
C HIS A 16 2.78 -5.31 -12.28
N ASP A 17 3.77 -5.27 -13.17
CA ASP A 17 3.57 -5.15 -14.62
C ASP A 17 2.69 -6.26 -15.20
N ALA A 18 2.86 -7.52 -14.75
CA ALA A 18 2.02 -8.63 -15.23
C ALA A 18 0.55 -8.52 -14.81
N ALA A 19 0.23 -7.64 -13.85
CA ALA A 19 -1.13 -7.28 -13.44
C ALA A 19 -1.56 -5.91 -14.01
N GLY A 20 -0.88 -5.42 -15.04
CA GLY A 20 -1.17 -4.14 -15.70
C GLY A 20 -0.73 -2.89 -14.91
N GLY A 21 0.12 -3.06 -13.89
CA GLY A 21 0.71 -1.96 -13.14
C GLY A 21 1.97 -1.38 -13.79
N SER A 22 2.45 -0.25 -13.27
CA SER A 22 3.76 0.34 -13.61
C SER A 22 4.51 0.78 -12.35
N GLY A 23 4.27 0.06 -11.25
CA GLY A 23 4.56 0.49 -9.89
C GLY A 23 3.38 1.24 -9.25
N SER A 24 3.10 0.92 -7.99
CA SER A 24 2.05 1.58 -7.19
C SER A 24 2.64 2.17 -5.91
N ARG A 25 2.17 3.36 -5.52
CA ARG A 25 2.58 3.98 -4.25
C ARG A 25 1.75 3.39 -3.10
N GLY A 26 2.42 2.83 -2.10
CA GLY A 26 1.77 2.39 -0.87
C GLY A 26 1.27 3.59 -0.06
N VAL A 27 0.00 3.55 0.36
CA VAL A 27 -0.57 4.54 1.27
C VAL A 27 -0.32 4.07 2.70
N LEU A 28 0.30 4.93 3.49
CA LEU A 28 0.65 4.67 4.88
C LEU A 28 -0.14 5.65 5.75
N GLU A 29 -0.91 5.16 6.73
CA GLU A 29 -1.37 6.06 7.79
C GLU A 29 -0.37 6.01 8.95
N VAL A 30 0.11 7.19 9.27
CA VAL A 30 1.19 7.44 10.21
C VAL A 30 0.61 8.16 11.41
N ARG A 31 0.87 7.63 12.60
CA ARG A 31 0.45 8.26 13.86
C ARG A 31 1.67 8.48 14.74
N CYS A 32 1.73 9.67 15.33
CA CYS A 32 2.73 9.99 16.32
C CYS A 32 2.13 9.86 17.72
N HIS A 33 2.77 9.06 18.57
CA HIS A 33 2.39 8.93 19.97
C HIS A 33 3.51 9.53 20.85
N GLU A 34 3.11 10.28 21.88
CA GLU A 34 3.91 10.77 23.03
C GLU A 34 4.72 12.06 22.83
N ALA A 35 5.25 12.36 21.64
CA ALA A 35 5.98 13.62 21.39
C ALA A 35 5.70 14.14 19.98
N PRO A 36 5.82 15.45 19.71
CA PRO A 36 5.78 15.97 18.35
C PRO A 36 6.93 15.37 17.53
N PHE A 37 6.62 14.91 16.32
CA PHE A 37 7.59 14.32 15.40
C PHE A 37 7.48 15.01 14.04
N VAL A 38 8.62 15.40 13.49
CA VAL A 38 8.71 15.99 12.15
C VAL A 38 9.01 14.88 11.15
N LEU A 39 8.24 14.83 10.08
CA LEU A 39 8.49 13.97 8.92
C LEU A 39 9.04 14.81 7.79
N GLU A 40 10.16 14.37 7.24
CA GLU A 40 10.80 15.01 6.10
C GLU A 40 10.64 14.20 4.82
N HIS A 41 10.75 14.86 3.68
CA HIS A 41 10.76 14.19 2.39
C HIS A 41 11.98 13.26 2.28
N GLY A 42 11.75 12.01 1.87
CA GLY A 42 12.80 11.00 1.73
C GLY A 42 13.15 10.27 3.03
N GLN A 43 12.55 10.66 4.16
CA GLN A 43 12.75 9.97 5.42
C GLN A 43 12.19 8.54 5.34
N ILE A 44 12.99 7.57 5.77
CA ILE A 44 12.58 6.17 5.83
C ILE A 44 11.54 6.01 6.95
N VAL A 45 10.32 5.66 6.58
CA VAL A 45 9.20 5.47 7.51
C VAL A 45 8.86 4.00 7.75
N GLY A 46 9.39 3.08 6.95
CA GLY A 46 9.08 1.66 7.10
C GLY A 46 9.88 0.79 6.14
N ARG A 47 9.62 -0.52 6.23
CA ARG A 47 10.24 -1.54 5.38
C ARG A 47 9.15 -2.46 4.85
N LEU A 48 9.21 -2.77 3.56
CA LEU A 48 8.37 -3.78 2.94
C LEU A 48 9.07 -5.13 3.05
N ILE A 49 8.35 -6.14 3.55
CA ILE A 49 8.82 -7.54 3.60
C ILE A 49 8.07 -8.32 2.52
N TYR A 50 8.81 -9.12 1.77
CA TYR A 50 8.24 -10.02 0.77
C TYR A 50 8.22 -11.44 1.31
N GLU A 51 7.06 -12.07 1.23
CA GLU A 51 6.88 -13.47 1.58
C GLU A 51 6.48 -14.27 0.34
N ARG A 52 6.93 -15.53 0.27
CA ARG A 52 6.55 -16.42 -0.82
C ARG A 52 5.15 -16.99 -0.53
N MET A 53 4.27 -16.90 -1.52
CA MET A 53 2.97 -17.59 -1.48
C MET A 53 3.16 -19.11 -1.50
N SER A 54 2.25 -19.84 -0.87
CA SER A 54 2.22 -21.30 -0.88
C SER A 54 1.98 -21.88 -2.27
N GLU A 55 1.25 -21.13 -3.12
CA GLU A 55 0.93 -21.49 -4.50
C GLU A 55 0.81 -20.22 -5.36
N GLN A 56 0.79 -20.39 -6.68
CA GLN A 56 0.58 -19.28 -7.59
C GLN A 56 -0.88 -18.79 -7.49
N PRO A 57 -1.14 -17.50 -7.20
CA PRO A 57 -2.50 -16.98 -7.11
C PRO A 57 -3.24 -17.07 -8.45
N ASN A 58 -4.48 -17.55 -8.40
CA ASN A 58 -5.37 -17.61 -9.58
C ASN A 58 -5.89 -16.23 -10.01
N GLN A 59 -5.90 -15.27 -9.08
CA GLN A 59 -6.30 -13.89 -9.33
C GLN A 59 -5.22 -12.97 -8.77
N LEU A 60 -4.79 -12.01 -9.58
CA LEU A 60 -3.81 -11.01 -9.19
C LEU A 60 -4.53 -9.70 -8.86
N TYR A 61 -4.01 -8.96 -7.89
CA TYR A 61 -4.48 -7.62 -7.60
C TYR A 61 -4.35 -6.75 -8.87
N GLY A 62 -5.42 -6.13 -9.33
CA GLY A 62 -5.46 -5.34 -10.56
C GLY A 62 -5.94 -6.07 -11.83
N SER A 63 -5.95 -7.42 -11.87
CA SER A 63 -6.24 -8.15 -13.12
C SER A 63 -7.72 -8.25 -13.49
N THR A 64 -8.62 -8.23 -12.49
CA THR A 64 -10.06 -8.42 -12.73
C THR A 64 -10.86 -7.74 -11.63
N ILE A 65 -11.61 -6.70 -12.01
CA ILE A 65 -12.63 -5.97 -11.24
C ILE A 65 -12.09 -4.95 -10.22
N SER A 66 -12.46 -3.67 -10.45
CA SER A 66 -12.44 -2.50 -9.53
C SER A 66 -11.35 -2.44 -8.44
N SER A 67 -10.10 -2.75 -8.78
CA SER A 67 -8.97 -2.62 -7.85
C SER A 67 -8.75 -1.14 -7.52
N ASN A 68 -9.20 -0.74 -6.32
CA ASN A 68 -9.27 0.67 -5.93
C ASN A 68 -7.91 1.37 -5.83
N TYR A 69 -6.79 0.62 -5.79
CA TYR A 69 -5.45 1.14 -5.55
C TYR A 69 -4.43 0.82 -6.65
N GLN A 70 -4.83 0.17 -7.76
CA GLN A 70 -3.90 -0.08 -8.88
C GLN A 70 -3.72 1.22 -9.69
N GLY A 71 -2.48 1.68 -9.83
CA GLY A 71 -2.14 2.84 -10.67
C GLY A 71 -2.49 4.23 -10.10
N GLN A 72 -2.58 4.39 -8.77
CA GLN A 72 -3.13 5.62 -8.20
C GLN A 72 -2.13 6.67 -7.68
N SER A 73 -2.45 7.94 -7.95
CA SER A 73 -2.07 9.11 -7.15
C SER A 73 -2.85 9.16 -5.82
N LEU A 74 -2.33 9.83 -4.78
CA LEU A 74 -2.95 9.96 -3.44
C LEU A 74 -4.49 10.12 -3.48
N LYS A 75 -5.23 9.10 -3.05
CA LYS A 75 -6.70 9.13 -2.92
C LYS A 75 -7.09 8.96 -1.45
N LEU A 76 -8.04 9.76 -1.01
CA LEU A 76 -8.69 9.58 0.29
C LEU A 76 -9.44 8.24 0.33
N SER A 77 -9.54 7.66 1.53
CA SER A 77 -10.25 6.42 1.79
C SER A 77 -11.67 6.44 1.20
N LYS A 78 -12.14 5.30 0.71
CA LYS A 78 -13.51 5.10 0.16
C LYS A 78 -14.64 5.46 1.14
N HIS A 79 -14.31 5.65 2.42
CA HIS A 79 -15.25 6.06 3.46
C HIS A 79 -15.49 7.58 3.49
N PHE A 80 -14.66 8.37 2.80
CA PHE A 80 -14.91 9.79 2.59
C PHE A 80 -15.69 9.96 1.28
N LYS A 81 -16.88 10.56 1.37
CA LYS A 81 -17.58 11.06 0.18
C LYS A 81 -16.83 12.30 -0.33
N SER A 82 -16.38 12.26 -1.58
CA SER A 82 -15.97 13.44 -2.35
C SER A 82 -17.14 14.36 -2.62
#